data_AF-A0A3N5SRY5-F1
#
_entry.id   AF-A0A3N5SRY5-F1
#
_cell.length_a   1.000
_cell.length_b   1.000
_cell.length_c   1.000
_cell.angle_alpha   90.00
_cell.angle_beta   90.00
_cell.angle_gamma   90.00
#
_symmetry.space_group_name_H-M   'P 1'
#
loop_
_entity.id
_entity.type
_entity.pdbx_description
1 polymer ?
#
loop_
_entity_poly.entity_id
_entity_poly.type
_entity_poly.pdbx_seq_one_letter_code
_entity_poly.pdbx_strand_id
1 'polypeptide(L)'
;MRSVRIRVLALMGAAIAALILLIVLRQDDLTRAAQILRSPTPAEPLGLPGRSTATPSDAVLTLPPTVLMTPAVTSPFTYPTRPPDISPTPSDDCTSVFPIESVERIEPGETTIPQLEAAFGRADSRGGRPPRLRFEADGCTLLVTIGVQEALEAELVSYGSLGWLLDRYGQPDAVGISQGNLTLLSVDSAVLLYPDEGIIAIFEVSPDELDRDTPISQLIFRLPYTAEKQITRLNLLPVEDWQPPLR
;
A
#
# COMPACT_ATOMS: atom_id res chain seq x y z
N MET A 1 4.16 4.56 59.64
CA MET A 1 3.93 3.65 58.49
C MET A 1 2.48 3.51 58.01
N ARG A 2 1.44 3.65 58.86
CA ARG A 2 0.01 3.59 58.41
C ARG A 2 -0.45 4.73 57.49
N SER A 3 0.11 5.93 57.64
CA SER A 3 -0.29 7.13 56.86
C SER A 3 0.08 7.08 55.37
N VAL A 4 1.19 6.41 55.01
CA VAL A 4 1.66 6.32 53.62
C VAL A 4 0.77 5.39 52.78
N ARG A 5 0.31 4.27 53.37
CA ARG A 5 -0.56 3.31 52.67
C ARG A 5 -1.92 3.91 52.29
N ILE A 6 -2.46 4.80 53.11
CA ILE A 6 -3.74 5.47 52.83
C ILE A 6 -3.62 6.44 51.65
N ARG A 7 -2.48 7.15 51.52
CA ARG A 7 -2.24 8.07 50.40
C ARG A 7 -2.04 7.34 49.06
N VAL A 8 -1.38 6.18 49.07
CA VAL A 8 -1.19 5.35 47.86
C VAL A 8 -2.52 4.75 47.39
N LEU A 9 -3.37 4.28 48.31
CA LEU A 9 -4.72 3.78 47.97
C LEU A 9 -5.62 4.88 47.40
N ALA A 10 -5.54 6.11 47.92
CA ALA A 10 -6.31 7.24 47.40
C ALA A 10 -5.88 7.65 45.97
N LEU A 11 -4.57 7.63 45.69
CA LEU A 11 -4.03 7.94 44.36
C LEU A 11 -4.41 6.88 43.32
N MET A 12 -4.35 5.60 43.68
CA MET A 12 -4.79 4.50 42.82
C MET A 12 -6.29 4.58 42.52
N GLY A 13 -7.12 4.90 43.53
CA GLY A 13 -8.56 5.07 43.33
C GLY A 13 -8.89 6.21 42.37
N ALA A 14 -8.19 7.34 42.47
CA ALA A 14 -8.39 8.48 41.57
C ALA A 14 -7.97 8.18 40.12
N ALA A 15 -6.85 7.45 39.93
CA ALA A 15 -6.38 7.05 38.60
C ALA A 15 -7.36 6.08 37.92
N ILE A 16 -7.91 5.12 38.67
CA ILE A 16 -8.90 4.17 38.17
C ILE A 16 -10.21 4.89 37.80
N ALA A 17 -10.67 5.83 38.64
CA ALA A 17 -11.87 6.62 38.35
C ALA A 17 -11.71 7.49 37.10
N ALA A 18 -10.54 8.10 36.90
CA ALA A 18 -10.23 8.87 35.69
C ALA A 18 -10.19 7.99 34.43
N LEU A 19 -9.62 6.78 34.54
CA LEU A 19 -9.59 5.83 33.42
C LEU A 19 -10.99 5.34 33.04
N ILE A 20 -11.85 5.05 34.03
CA ILE A 20 -13.24 4.65 33.79
C ILE A 20 -14.01 5.81 33.15
N LEU A 21 -13.83 7.05 33.60
CA LEU A 21 -14.48 8.22 33.01
C LEU A 21 -14.07 8.43 31.54
N LEU A 22 -12.78 8.23 31.21
CA LEU A 22 -12.27 8.30 29.84
C LEU A 22 -12.87 7.21 28.93
N ILE A 23 -13.06 6.00 29.47
CA ILE A 23 -13.70 4.89 28.72
C ILE A 23 -15.17 5.19 28.45
N VAL A 24 -15.90 5.70 29.45
CA VAL A 24 -17.33 6.05 29.30
C VAL A 24 -17.52 7.20 28.31
N LEU A 25 -16.71 8.26 28.40
CA LEU A 25 -16.77 9.38 27.45
C LEU A 25 -16.48 8.94 26.00
N ARG A 26 -15.59 7.97 25.81
CA ARG A 26 -15.28 7.43 24.47
C ARG A 26 -16.41 6.56 23.89
N GLN A 27 -17.24 5.93 24.74
CA GLN A 27 -18.37 5.11 24.28
C GLN A 27 -19.57 5.96 23.81
N ASP A 28 -19.79 7.13 24.40
CA ASP A 28 -20.88 8.02 23.98
C ASP A 28 -20.71 8.55 22.55
N ASP A 29 -19.46 8.80 22.11
CA ASP A 29 -19.16 9.23 20.74
C ASP A 29 -19.39 8.12 19.70
N LEU A 30 -19.05 6.87 20.04
CA LEU A 30 -19.30 5.71 19.17
C LEU A 30 -20.80 5.43 19.03
N THR A 31 -21.58 5.64 20.09
CA THR A 31 -23.03 5.40 20.08
C THR A 31 -23.77 6.48 19.30
N ARG A 32 -23.32 7.74 19.35
CA ARG A 32 -23.83 8.83 18.49
C ARG A 32 -23.48 8.64 17.02
N ALA A 33 -22.28 8.17 16.69
CA ALA A 33 -21.90 7.88 15.31
C ALA A 33 -22.73 6.74 14.69
N ALA A 34 -23.11 5.73 15.48
CA ALA A 34 -23.95 4.62 15.03
C ALA A 34 -25.42 5.02 14.78
N GLN A 35 -25.92 6.09 15.40
CA GLN A 35 -27.31 6.54 15.25
C GLN A 35 -27.55 7.38 13.99
N ILE A 36 -26.51 7.91 13.35
CA ILE A 36 -26.61 8.67 12.09
C ILE A 36 -26.78 7.73 10.88
N LEU A 37 -26.42 6.45 11.00
CA LEU A 37 -26.49 5.45 9.93
C LEU A 37 -27.82 4.67 9.86
N ARG A 38 -28.83 5.01 10.68
CA ARG A 38 -30.15 4.35 10.68
C ARG A 38 -31.29 5.35 10.56
N SER A 39 -31.50 5.85 9.35
CA SER A 39 -32.79 6.40 8.90
C SER A 39 -33.19 5.71 7.60
N PRO A 40 -34.27 4.91 7.57
CA PRO A 40 -34.81 4.40 6.33
C PRO A 40 -35.99 5.27 5.88
N THR A 41 -35.93 5.81 4.66
CA THR A 41 -37.14 6.24 3.95
C THR A 41 -36.99 5.96 2.45
N PRO A 42 -37.93 5.26 1.81
CA PRO A 42 -37.88 4.93 0.40
C PRO A 42 -38.53 6.03 -0.45
N ALA A 43 -37.97 6.32 -1.62
CA ALA A 43 -38.66 7.08 -2.67
C ALA A 43 -38.28 6.54 -4.06
N GLU A 44 -39.31 6.42 -4.89
CA GLU A 44 -39.43 5.76 -6.19
C GLU A 44 -38.54 6.28 -7.34
N PRO A 45 -38.39 5.49 -8.43
CA PRO A 45 -37.57 5.86 -9.57
C PRO A 45 -38.29 6.87 -10.48
N LEU A 46 -37.85 8.13 -10.46
CA LEU A 46 -38.19 9.12 -11.47
C LEU A 46 -37.13 9.08 -12.59
N GLY A 47 -37.61 8.70 -13.78
CA GLY A 47 -36.82 8.48 -14.98
C GLY A 47 -36.05 9.71 -15.46
N LEU A 48 -34.86 9.43 -15.98
CA LEU A 48 -34.10 10.37 -16.81
C LEU A 48 -34.45 10.11 -18.29
N PRO A 49 -34.81 11.14 -19.06
CA PRO A 49 -35.03 11.03 -20.50
C PRO A 49 -33.69 11.07 -21.23
N GLY A 50 -33.57 10.23 -22.26
CA GLY A 50 -32.62 10.47 -23.35
C GLY A 50 -31.38 9.58 -23.38
N ARG A 51 -31.55 8.37 -23.91
CA ARG A 51 -30.80 7.91 -25.11
C ARG A 51 -31.41 6.61 -25.61
N SER A 52 -32.39 6.75 -26.50
CA SER A 52 -32.90 5.63 -27.29
C SER A 52 -31.84 5.18 -28.29
N THR A 53 -31.09 4.14 -27.97
CA THR A 53 -30.52 3.28 -29.02
C THR A 53 -31.56 2.22 -29.33
N ALA A 54 -32.31 2.47 -30.40
CA ALA A 54 -33.31 1.57 -30.93
C ALA A 54 -32.63 0.27 -31.40
N THR A 55 -33.08 -0.84 -30.82
CA THR A 55 -32.93 -2.19 -31.37
C THR A 55 -33.91 -2.31 -32.55
N PRO A 56 -33.47 -2.60 -33.79
CA PRO A 56 -34.40 -3.04 -34.82
C PRO A 56 -34.51 -4.57 -34.79
N SER A 57 -35.67 -5.05 -34.38
CA SER A 57 -36.15 -6.40 -34.71
C SER A 57 -36.63 -6.44 -36.16
N ASP A 58 -36.36 -7.58 -36.80
CA ASP A 58 -36.96 -8.18 -38.00
C ASP A 58 -37.86 -7.31 -38.89
N ALA A 59 -37.30 -6.92 -40.04
CA ALA A 59 -38.06 -6.67 -41.26
C ALA A 59 -37.60 -7.66 -42.33
N VAL A 60 -38.39 -8.72 -42.54
CA VAL A 60 -38.26 -9.63 -43.67
C VAL A 60 -38.70 -8.88 -44.93
N LEU A 61 -37.74 -8.55 -45.80
CA LEU A 61 -37.99 -8.16 -47.19
C LEU A 61 -37.10 -9.02 -48.09
N THR A 62 -37.75 -9.95 -48.78
CA THR A 62 -37.22 -10.81 -49.84
C THR A 62 -36.67 -10.01 -51.02
N LEU A 63 -35.37 -10.08 -51.26
CA LEU A 63 -34.68 -9.68 -52.50
C LEU A 63 -33.49 -10.65 -52.77
N PRO A 64 -33.13 -10.90 -54.05
CA PRO A 64 -32.30 -12.03 -54.49
C PRO A 64 -30.83 -11.95 -54.01
N PRO A 65 -30.09 -13.08 -53.92
CA PRO A 65 -28.76 -13.13 -53.32
C PRO A 65 -27.75 -12.45 -54.24
N THR A 66 -27.41 -11.20 -53.94
CA THR A 66 -26.18 -10.60 -54.45
C THR A 66 -25.08 -11.00 -53.47
N VAL A 67 -24.18 -11.87 -53.91
CA VAL A 67 -22.98 -12.25 -53.18
C VAL A 67 -22.11 -11.00 -53.04
N LEU A 68 -22.26 -10.28 -51.93
CA LEU A 68 -21.33 -9.25 -51.54
C LEU A 68 -20.12 -9.96 -50.93
N MET A 69 -19.01 -9.99 -51.66
CA MET A 69 -17.71 -10.36 -51.10
C MET A 69 -17.45 -9.43 -49.92
N THR A 70 -17.35 -10.01 -48.72
CA THR A 70 -16.88 -9.31 -47.54
C THR A 70 -15.45 -8.85 -47.85
N PRO A 71 -15.11 -7.55 -47.77
CA PRO A 71 -13.71 -7.17 -47.80
C PRO A 71 -13.06 -7.83 -46.59
N ALA A 72 -12.06 -8.67 -46.84
CA ALA A 72 -11.19 -9.17 -45.79
C ALA A 72 -10.55 -7.93 -45.12
N VAL A 73 -11.05 -7.58 -43.94
CA VAL A 73 -10.35 -6.63 -43.06
C VAL A 73 -9.15 -7.38 -42.53
N THR A 74 -8.05 -7.35 -43.29
CA THR A 74 -6.72 -7.69 -42.80
C THR A 74 -6.34 -6.62 -41.78
N SER A 75 -6.73 -6.86 -40.54
CA SER A 75 -6.29 -6.06 -39.40
C SER A 75 -4.77 -6.22 -39.26
N PRO A 76 -3.96 -5.16 -39.38
CA PRO A 76 -2.51 -5.25 -39.22
C PRO A 76 -2.12 -5.16 -37.74
N PHE A 77 -2.96 -5.63 -36.83
CA PHE A 77 -2.62 -5.68 -35.41
C PHE A 77 -1.84 -6.96 -35.13
N THR A 78 -0.56 -6.91 -35.46
CA THR A 78 0.43 -7.81 -34.85
C THR A 78 0.57 -7.38 -33.39
N TYR A 79 -0.08 -8.11 -32.49
CA TYR A 79 0.29 -8.00 -31.07
C TYR A 79 1.77 -8.41 -30.96
N PRO A 80 2.64 -7.61 -30.32
CA PRO A 80 3.98 -8.08 -30.04
C PRO A 80 3.85 -9.32 -29.15
N THR A 81 4.22 -10.49 -29.69
CA THR A 81 4.32 -11.77 -28.97
C THR A 81 5.49 -11.80 -28.00
N ARG A 82 6.25 -10.70 -27.92
CA ARG A 82 7.33 -10.50 -26.98
C ARG A 82 6.92 -9.35 -26.04
N PRO A 83 6.94 -9.55 -24.71
CA PRO A 83 6.96 -8.42 -23.79
C PRO A 83 8.03 -7.43 -24.26
N PRO A 84 7.81 -6.11 -24.16
CA PRO A 84 8.91 -5.18 -24.39
C PRO A 84 10.09 -5.64 -23.54
N ASP A 85 11.26 -5.76 -24.17
CA ASP A 85 12.53 -5.88 -23.46
C ASP A 85 12.70 -4.54 -22.73
N ILE A 86 12.07 -4.42 -21.56
CA ILE A 86 12.38 -3.35 -20.62
C ILE A 86 13.79 -3.71 -20.17
N SER A 87 14.80 -3.10 -20.78
CA SER A 87 16.14 -3.14 -20.21
C SER A 87 15.98 -2.77 -18.75
N PRO A 88 16.48 -3.58 -17.80
CA PRO A 88 16.55 -3.12 -16.44
C PRO A 88 17.42 -1.87 -16.49
N THR A 89 16.80 -0.71 -16.33
CA THR A 89 17.55 0.48 -15.96
C THR A 89 18.41 0.01 -14.78
N PRO A 90 19.74 0.19 -14.83
CA PRO A 90 20.57 -0.19 -13.71
C PRO A 90 19.90 0.34 -12.45
N SER A 91 19.80 -0.52 -11.44
CA SER A 91 19.35 -0.12 -10.10
C SER A 91 20.35 0.95 -9.63
N ASP A 92 20.11 2.20 -10.02
CA ASP A 92 20.92 3.33 -9.58
C ASP A 92 20.81 3.36 -8.06
N ASP A 93 21.94 3.55 -7.38
CA ASP A 93 21.98 3.58 -5.93
C ASP A 93 21.25 4.83 -5.41
N CYS A 94 19.93 4.67 -5.21
CA CYS A 94 19.02 5.72 -4.79
C CYS A 94 19.27 6.21 -3.37
N THR A 95 20.19 5.59 -2.63
CA THR A 95 20.52 5.97 -1.25
C THR A 95 21.15 7.36 -1.15
N SER A 96 21.79 7.83 -2.23
CA SER A 96 22.34 9.18 -2.30
C SER A 96 21.29 10.25 -2.63
N VAL A 97 20.24 9.88 -3.35
CA VAL A 97 19.17 10.78 -3.82
C VAL A 97 18.09 10.97 -2.77
N PHE A 98 17.65 9.86 -2.17
CA PHE A 98 16.73 9.85 -1.03
C PHE A 98 17.44 9.23 0.17
N PRO A 99 18.26 10.00 0.92
CA PRO A 99 18.96 9.48 2.08
C PRO A 99 17.98 8.84 3.06
N ILE A 100 18.28 7.62 3.49
CA ILE A 100 17.38 6.81 4.31
C ILE A 100 17.01 7.53 5.62
N GLU A 101 17.94 8.26 6.23
CA GLU A 101 17.70 9.05 7.46
C GLU A 101 16.70 10.19 7.24
N SER A 102 16.46 10.60 5.99
CA SER A 102 15.43 11.56 5.65
C SER A 102 14.07 10.91 5.48
N VAL A 103 14.03 9.70 4.93
CA VAL A 103 12.79 8.93 4.75
C VAL A 103 12.29 8.39 6.08
N GLU A 104 13.16 7.91 6.95
CA GLU A 104 12.83 7.47 8.32
C GLU A 104 12.26 8.60 9.20
N ARG A 105 12.58 9.87 8.88
CA ARG A 105 11.98 11.03 9.57
C ARG A 105 10.52 11.29 9.16
N ILE A 106 10.01 10.58 8.15
CA ILE A 106 8.59 10.62 7.81
C ILE A 106 7.85 9.75 8.83
N GLU A 107 7.42 10.35 9.92
CA GLU A 107 6.57 9.71 10.92
C GLU A 107 5.14 9.51 10.38
N PRO A 108 4.70 8.24 10.16
CA PRO A 108 3.38 7.97 9.62
C PRO A 108 2.27 8.43 10.58
N GLY A 109 1.32 9.22 10.08
CA GLY A 109 0.24 9.83 10.83
C GLY A 109 0.57 11.22 11.39
N GLU A 110 1.83 11.65 11.33
CA GLU A 110 2.29 12.92 11.92
C GLU A 110 2.89 13.87 10.88
N THR A 111 3.66 13.34 9.92
CA THR A 111 4.34 14.17 8.91
C THR A 111 3.34 14.75 7.92
N THR A 112 3.28 16.07 7.83
CA THR A 112 2.33 16.79 6.96
C THR A 112 2.86 16.98 5.54
N ILE A 113 1.95 17.24 4.58
CA ILE A 113 2.34 17.54 3.18
C ILE A 113 3.37 18.69 3.09
N PRO A 114 3.22 19.85 3.76
CA PRO A 114 4.23 20.91 3.69
C PRO A 114 5.60 20.50 4.24
N GLN A 115 5.64 19.62 5.26
CA GLN A 115 6.91 19.09 5.79
C GLN A 115 7.58 18.14 4.79
N LEU A 116 6.80 17.29 4.10
CA LEU A 116 7.31 16.47 3.01
C LEU A 116 7.90 17.34 1.89
N GLU A 117 7.18 18.37 1.47
CA GLU A 117 7.66 19.25 0.39
C GLU A 117 8.89 20.08 0.79
N ALA A 118 9.01 20.42 2.07
CA ALA A 118 10.20 21.08 2.60
C ALA A 118 11.42 20.13 2.64
N ALA A 119 11.19 18.83 2.85
CA ALA A 119 12.24 17.82 2.93
C ALA A 119 12.72 17.32 1.56
N PHE A 120 11.79 17.09 0.63
CA PHE A 120 12.04 16.41 -0.65
C PHE A 120 11.80 17.30 -1.88
N GLY A 121 11.41 18.56 -1.69
CA GLY A 121 11.00 19.44 -2.79
C GLY A 121 9.52 19.27 -3.15
N ARG A 122 9.05 19.94 -4.21
CA ARG A 122 7.64 19.78 -4.63
C ARG A 122 7.43 18.42 -5.27
N ALA A 123 6.31 17.77 -4.97
CA ALA A 123 5.93 16.53 -5.61
C ALA A 123 5.66 16.73 -7.11
N ASP A 124 6.16 15.83 -7.95
CA ASP A 124 6.01 15.84 -9.41
C ASP A 124 4.58 15.51 -9.83
N SER A 125 3.91 14.65 -9.06
CA SER A 125 2.51 14.33 -9.27
C SER A 125 1.77 14.03 -7.98
N ARG A 126 0.47 14.31 -8.01
CA ARG A 126 -0.49 13.96 -6.96
C ARG A 126 -1.66 13.22 -7.60
N GLY A 127 -1.89 11.99 -7.20
CA GLY A 127 -2.94 11.16 -7.81
C GLY A 127 -3.17 9.83 -7.10
N GLY A 128 -3.99 8.97 -7.70
CA GLY A 128 -4.30 7.63 -7.16
C GLY A 128 -5.44 7.58 -6.13
N ARG A 129 -5.80 6.36 -5.75
CA ARG A 129 -6.75 6.07 -4.67
C ARG A 129 -6.23 4.87 -3.87
N PRO A 130 -5.63 5.06 -2.68
CA PRO A 130 -5.53 6.32 -1.92
C PRO A 130 -4.64 7.38 -2.60
N PRO A 131 -4.79 8.68 -2.27
CA PRO A 131 -3.94 9.73 -2.81
C PRO A 131 -2.47 9.47 -2.48
N ARG A 132 -1.59 9.66 -3.46
CA ARG A 132 -0.14 9.55 -3.35
C ARG A 132 0.53 10.82 -3.85
N LEU A 133 1.61 11.22 -3.20
CA LEU A 133 2.60 12.15 -3.73
C LEU A 133 3.76 11.35 -4.30
N ARG A 134 4.24 11.75 -5.48
CA ARG A 134 5.42 11.16 -6.11
C ARG A 134 6.52 12.21 -6.16
N PHE A 135 7.70 11.85 -5.66
CA PHE A 135 8.92 12.62 -5.76
C PHE A 135 9.91 11.82 -6.61
N GLU A 136 10.35 12.40 -7.71
CA GLU A 136 11.33 11.84 -8.62
C GLU A 136 12.58 12.72 -8.66
N ALA A 137 13.74 12.08 -8.51
CA ALA A 137 15.02 12.74 -8.69
C ALA A 137 16.01 11.70 -9.22
N ASP A 138 16.80 12.07 -10.24
CA ASP A 138 17.86 11.22 -10.81
C ASP A 138 17.46 9.76 -11.10
N GLY A 139 16.21 9.54 -11.56
CA GLY A 139 15.68 8.20 -11.86
C GLY A 139 15.14 7.43 -10.65
N CYS A 140 15.35 7.93 -9.43
CA CYS A 140 14.83 7.37 -8.19
C CYS A 140 13.42 7.86 -7.91
N THR A 141 12.61 7.03 -7.27
CA THR A 141 11.22 7.36 -6.93
C THR A 141 10.95 7.13 -5.45
N LEU A 142 10.44 8.18 -4.78
CA LEU A 142 9.78 8.10 -3.48
C LEU A 142 8.29 8.36 -3.67
N LEU A 143 7.46 7.40 -3.27
CA LEU A 143 6.01 7.53 -3.21
C LEU A 143 5.59 7.70 -1.75
N VAL A 144 4.73 8.67 -1.48
CA VAL A 144 4.15 8.86 -0.14
C VAL A 144 2.64 8.79 -0.25
N THR A 145 2.04 7.77 0.36
CA THR A 145 0.58 7.68 0.49
C THR A 145 0.10 8.67 1.54
N ILE A 146 -0.90 9.46 1.19
CA ILE A 146 -1.43 10.55 2.02
C ILE A 146 -2.82 10.20 2.54
N GLY A 147 -3.03 10.50 3.82
CA GLY A 147 -4.34 10.50 4.46
C GLY A 147 -5.11 11.77 4.12
N VAL A 148 -5.58 12.48 5.15
CA VAL A 148 -6.26 13.77 4.93
C VAL A 148 -5.23 14.88 4.71
N GLN A 149 -4.25 15.00 5.59
CA GLN A 149 -3.18 16.00 5.53
C GLN A 149 -1.78 15.46 5.87
N GLU A 150 -1.69 14.18 6.21
CA GLU A 150 -0.52 13.51 6.78
C GLU A 150 -0.08 12.31 5.93
N ALA A 151 1.21 12.01 5.97
CA ALA A 151 1.80 10.81 5.39
C ALA A 151 1.30 9.58 6.15
N LEU A 152 0.87 8.52 5.45
CA LEU A 152 0.46 7.26 6.04
C LEU A 152 1.44 6.12 5.76
N GLU A 153 2.15 6.22 4.63
CA GLU A 153 3.10 5.22 4.16
C GLU A 153 4.09 5.91 3.21
N ALA A 154 5.36 5.58 3.32
CA ALA A 154 6.40 5.96 2.37
C ALA A 154 6.96 4.71 1.69
N GLU A 155 7.14 4.75 0.38
CA GLU A 155 7.57 3.64 -0.47
C GLU A 155 8.72 4.15 -1.34
N LEU A 156 9.91 3.58 -1.13
CA LEU A 156 11.06 3.76 -2.00
C LEU A 156 11.08 2.63 -3.03
N VAL A 157 11.20 2.99 -4.31
CA VAL A 157 11.25 2.04 -5.42
C VAL A 157 12.71 1.80 -5.81
N SER A 158 13.08 0.53 -6.00
CA SER A 158 14.44 0.09 -6.40
C SER A 158 15.53 0.68 -5.49
N TYR A 159 15.46 0.42 -4.19
CA TYR A 159 16.27 1.11 -3.19
C TYR A 159 17.20 0.18 -2.40
N GLY A 160 18.50 0.24 -2.70
CA GLY A 160 19.52 -0.55 -1.99
C GLY A 160 19.43 -2.05 -2.28
N SER A 161 20.06 -2.85 -1.42
CA SER A 161 20.12 -4.31 -1.54
C SER A 161 19.74 -5.01 -0.23
N LEU A 162 19.54 -6.33 -0.29
CA LEU A 162 19.33 -7.14 0.91
C LEU A 162 20.48 -6.99 1.92
N GLY A 163 21.73 -6.96 1.46
CA GLY A 163 22.90 -6.78 2.31
C GLY A 163 22.85 -5.47 3.10
N TRP A 164 22.53 -4.36 2.43
CA TRP A 164 22.34 -3.06 3.07
C TRP A 164 21.21 -3.09 4.11
N LEU A 165 20.09 -3.74 3.78
CA LEU A 165 18.93 -3.84 4.67
C LEU A 165 19.26 -4.62 5.94
N LEU A 166 19.93 -5.77 5.79
CA LEU A 166 20.36 -6.61 6.90
C LEU A 166 21.41 -5.91 7.78
N ASP A 167 22.31 -5.14 7.18
CA ASP A 167 23.32 -4.37 7.93
C ASP A 167 22.69 -3.23 8.73
N ARG A 168 21.61 -2.62 8.23
CA ARG A 168 20.93 -1.50 8.89
C ARG A 168 19.93 -1.95 9.95
N TYR A 169 19.10 -2.95 9.66
CA TYR A 169 17.98 -3.36 10.51
C TYR A 169 18.14 -4.76 11.14
N GLY A 170 19.17 -5.51 10.77
CA GLY A 170 19.38 -6.86 11.28
C GLY A 170 18.54 -7.91 10.56
N GLN A 171 18.25 -9.02 11.26
CA GLN A 171 17.45 -10.11 10.70
C GLN A 171 15.96 -9.75 10.75
N PRO A 172 15.17 -10.05 9.70
CA PRO A 172 13.71 -9.86 9.75
C PRO A 172 13.06 -10.81 10.75
N ASP A 173 11.95 -10.37 11.35
CA ASP A 173 11.15 -11.21 12.26
C ASP A 173 10.37 -12.29 11.52
N ALA A 174 10.00 -12.01 10.26
CA ALA A 174 9.29 -12.95 9.42
C ALA A 174 9.66 -12.77 7.95
N VAL A 175 9.68 -13.89 7.23
CA VAL A 175 9.84 -13.95 5.78
C VAL A 175 8.66 -14.71 5.19
N GLY A 176 8.17 -14.25 4.05
CA GLY A 176 7.11 -14.93 3.34
C GLY A 176 7.18 -14.76 1.84
N ILE A 177 6.45 -15.62 1.14
CA ILE A 177 6.27 -15.59 -0.31
C ILE A 177 4.92 -14.94 -0.59
N SER A 178 4.90 -13.85 -1.34
CA SER A 178 3.66 -13.20 -1.75
C SER A 178 2.82 -14.13 -2.62
N GLN A 179 1.56 -14.34 -2.24
CA GLN A 179 0.57 -15.05 -3.07
C GLN A 179 -0.23 -14.09 -3.96
N GLY A 180 0.12 -12.81 -3.97
CA GLY A 180 -0.61 -11.75 -4.67
C GLY A 180 -1.95 -11.39 -4.00
N ASN A 181 -2.27 -10.10 -3.97
CA ASN A 181 -3.59 -9.56 -3.68
C ASN A 181 -3.67 -8.08 -4.11
N LEU A 182 -4.74 -7.39 -3.73
CA LEU A 182 -4.92 -5.96 -4.06
C LEU A 182 -3.93 -5.01 -3.37
N THR A 183 -3.22 -5.46 -2.33
CA THR A 183 -2.22 -4.67 -1.60
C THR A 183 -0.81 -4.92 -2.15
N LEU A 184 -0.50 -6.16 -2.49
CA LEU A 184 0.76 -6.58 -3.10
C LEU A 184 0.44 -7.43 -4.32
N LEU A 185 0.56 -6.85 -5.51
CA LEU A 185 0.11 -7.50 -6.75
C LEU A 185 1.08 -8.60 -7.23
N SER A 186 2.35 -8.51 -6.84
CA SER A 186 3.36 -9.47 -7.25
C SER A 186 3.13 -10.82 -6.58
N VAL A 187 3.34 -11.90 -7.33
CA VAL A 187 3.23 -13.29 -6.89
C VAL A 187 4.64 -13.87 -6.89
N ASP A 188 4.91 -14.82 -6.00
CA ASP A 188 6.19 -15.52 -5.86
C ASP A 188 7.38 -14.59 -5.53
N SER A 189 7.07 -13.40 -4.98
CA SER A 189 8.06 -12.44 -4.49
C SER A 189 8.37 -12.67 -3.02
N ALA A 190 9.64 -12.58 -2.64
CA ALA A 190 10.06 -12.60 -1.26
C ALA A 190 9.68 -11.29 -0.56
N VAL A 191 9.14 -11.43 0.65
CA VAL A 191 8.73 -10.32 1.51
C VAL A 191 9.36 -10.51 2.88
N LEU A 192 10.18 -9.55 3.29
CA LEU A 192 10.83 -9.50 4.59
C LEU A 192 10.12 -8.47 5.46
N LEU A 193 9.75 -8.87 6.68
CA LEU A 193 8.97 -8.06 7.61
C LEU A 193 9.81 -7.67 8.83
N TYR A 194 9.85 -6.37 9.11
CA TYR A 194 10.48 -5.75 10.29
C TYR A 194 9.38 -4.96 11.02
N PRO A 195 8.52 -5.68 11.78
CA PRO A 195 7.27 -5.13 12.30
C PRO A 195 7.49 -4.02 13.34
N ASP A 196 8.54 -4.10 14.14
CA ASP A 196 8.87 -3.12 15.19
C ASP A 196 9.30 -1.77 14.58
N GLU A 197 10.00 -1.82 13.45
CA GLU A 197 10.41 -0.66 12.65
C GLU A 197 9.31 -0.18 11.70
N GLY A 198 8.25 -0.97 11.51
CA GLY A 198 7.20 -0.68 10.54
C GLY A 198 7.65 -0.81 9.08
N ILE A 199 8.66 -1.65 8.82
CA ILE A 199 9.29 -1.80 7.51
C ILE A 199 8.85 -3.10 6.83
N ILE A 200 8.63 -3.01 5.52
CA ILE A 200 8.45 -4.15 4.61
C ILE A 200 9.44 -3.99 3.46
N ALA A 201 10.24 -5.01 3.20
CA ALA A 201 11.06 -5.08 2.00
C ALA A 201 10.53 -6.16 1.05
N ILE A 202 10.36 -5.80 -0.22
CA ILE A 202 9.86 -6.69 -1.26
C ILE A 202 10.95 -6.88 -2.30
N PHE A 203 11.17 -8.13 -2.69
CA PHE A 203 12.12 -8.54 -3.72
C PHE A 203 11.38 -9.32 -4.81
N GLU A 204 11.61 -8.99 -6.08
CA GLU A 204 11.02 -9.69 -7.23
C GLU A 204 11.67 -11.05 -7.54
N VAL A 205 12.11 -11.78 -6.50
CA VAL A 205 12.68 -13.12 -6.56
C VAL A 205 12.16 -13.96 -5.38
N SER A 206 12.33 -15.29 -5.44
CA SER A 206 11.93 -16.17 -4.33
C SER A 206 12.90 -16.08 -3.14
N PRO A 207 12.47 -16.40 -1.89
CA PRO A 207 13.33 -16.28 -0.71
C PRO A 207 14.62 -17.11 -0.75
N ASP A 208 14.63 -18.22 -1.48
CA ASP A 208 15.78 -19.11 -1.68
C ASP A 208 16.78 -18.60 -2.72
N GLU A 209 16.38 -17.64 -3.55
CA GLU A 209 17.22 -16.97 -4.55
C GLU A 209 17.88 -15.69 -4.00
N LEU A 210 17.52 -15.28 -2.78
CA LEU A 210 18.04 -14.08 -2.14
C LEU A 210 19.54 -14.22 -1.81
N ASP A 211 20.32 -13.30 -2.36
CA ASP A 211 21.71 -13.04 -1.97
C ASP A 211 21.86 -11.60 -1.44
N ARG A 212 23.03 -11.26 -0.89
CA ARG A 212 23.25 -9.92 -0.31
C ARG A 212 23.23 -8.78 -1.35
N ASP A 213 23.48 -9.08 -2.62
CA ASP A 213 23.48 -8.09 -3.70
C ASP A 213 22.09 -7.94 -4.34
N THR A 214 21.13 -8.77 -3.96
CA THR A 214 19.78 -8.75 -4.52
C THR A 214 19.13 -7.39 -4.26
N PRO A 215 18.70 -6.67 -5.30
CA PRO A 215 18.15 -5.33 -5.16
C PRO A 215 16.77 -5.38 -4.52
N ILE A 216 16.49 -4.45 -3.60
CA ILE A 216 15.16 -4.29 -3.03
C ILE A 216 14.27 -3.62 -4.08
N SER A 217 13.22 -4.31 -4.51
CA SER A 217 12.27 -3.76 -5.49
C SER A 217 11.42 -2.65 -4.87
N GLN A 218 10.95 -2.85 -3.63
CA GLN A 218 10.21 -1.84 -2.87
C GLN A 218 10.57 -1.90 -1.39
N LEU A 219 10.84 -0.74 -0.79
CA LEU A 219 11.05 -0.58 0.64
C LEU A 219 9.97 0.34 1.21
N ILE A 220 9.10 -0.22 2.04
CA ILE A 220 7.88 0.46 2.54
C ILE A 220 8.02 0.73 4.04
N PHE A 221 7.76 1.97 4.43
CA PHE A 221 7.67 2.46 5.81
C PHE A 221 6.23 2.82 6.13
N ARG A 222 5.68 2.26 7.20
CA ARG A 222 4.30 2.53 7.63
C ARG A 222 4.15 2.32 9.13
N LEU A 223 2.96 2.62 9.65
CA LEU A 223 2.65 2.33 11.05
C LEU A 223 2.93 0.85 11.40
N PRO A 224 3.59 0.57 12.54
CA PRO A 224 3.88 -0.79 12.99
C PRO A 224 2.63 -1.67 13.09
N TYR A 225 2.75 -2.88 12.54
CA TYR A 225 1.76 -3.96 12.67
C TYR A 225 2.49 -5.25 13.06
N THR A 226 1.85 -6.09 13.88
CA THR A 226 2.41 -7.41 14.22
C THR A 226 2.62 -8.26 12.96
N ALA A 227 3.66 -9.10 12.95
CA ALA A 227 4.01 -9.94 11.82
C ALA A 227 2.81 -10.76 11.30
N GLU A 228 1.99 -11.32 12.20
CA GLU A 228 0.83 -12.14 11.81
C GLU A 228 -0.24 -11.34 11.06
N LYS A 229 -0.47 -10.10 11.49
CA LYS A 229 -1.39 -9.18 10.79
C LYS A 229 -0.84 -8.83 9.41
N GLN A 230 0.48 -8.62 9.30
CA GLN A 230 1.12 -8.31 8.03
C GLN A 230 1.05 -9.49 7.07
N ILE A 231 1.39 -10.70 7.52
CA ILE A 231 1.28 -11.96 6.76
C ILE A 231 -0.14 -12.13 6.21
N THR A 232 -1.16 -11.94 7.05
CA THR A 232 -2.56 -12.07 6.64
C THR A 232 -2.95 -11.00 5.62
N ARG A 233 -2.59 -9.73 5.88
CA ARG A 233 -2.98 -8.59 5.03
C ARG A 233 -2.30 -8.64 3.66
N LEU A 234 -1.04 -9.04 3.62
CA LEU A 234 -0.24 -9.13 2.41
C LEU A 234 -0.43 -10.46 1.68
N ASN A 235 -1.22 -11.39 2.25
CA ASN A 235 -1.44 -12.72 1.70
C ASN A 235 -0.12 -13.47 1.47
N LEU A 236 0.70 -13.57 2.52
CA LEU A 236 2.00 -14.24 2.46
C LEU A 236 1.89 -15.70 2.88
N LEU A 237 2.62 -16.57 2.20
CA LEU A 237 2.96 -17.91 2.67
C LEU A 237 4.23 -17.81 3.55
N PRO A 238 4.18 -18.08 4.87
CA PRO A 238 5.35 -17.97 5.75
C PRO A 238 6.46 -18.97 5.39
N VAL A 239 7.71 -18.57 5.63
CA VAL A 239 8.90 -19.42 5.49
C VAL A 239 9.57 -19.55 6.86
N GLU A 240 9.30 -20.67 7.55
CA GLU A 240 9.63 -20.85 8.98
C GLU A 240 11.14 -20.92 9.29
N ASP A 241 11.96 -21.38 8.34
CA ASP A 241 13.39 -21.64 8.55
C ASP A 241 14.30 -20.80 7.63
N TRP A 242 13.82 -19.65 7.17
CA TRP A 242 14.63 -18.79 6.33
C TRP A 242 15.84 -18.25 7.11
N GLN A 243 17.03 -18.33 6.51
CA GLN A 243 18.25 -17.76 7.05
C GLN A 243 18.82 -16.72 6.09
N PRO A 244 19.29 -15.57 6.60
CA PRO A 244 19.89 -14.56 5.75
C PRO A 244 21.19 -15.06 5.10
N PRO A 245 21.47 -14.68 3.85
CA PRO A 245 22.71 -15.04 3.18
C PRO A 245 23.91 -14.44 3.92
N LEU A 246 24.90 -15.30 4.20
CA LEU A 246 26.08 -14.95 5.01
C LEU A 246 27.16 -14.19 4.25
N ARG A 247 27.04 -14.03 2.91
CA ARG A 247 28.06 -13.44 2.04
C ARG A 247 27.44 -12.64 0.91
#